data_AF-A0A8H5N138-F1
#
_entry.id   AF-A0A8H5N138-F1
#
_cell.length_a   1.000
_cell.length_b   1.000
_cell.length_c   1.000
_cell.angle_alpha   90.00
_cell.angle_beta   90.00
_cell.angle_gamma   90.00
#
_symmetry.space_group_name_H-M   'P 1'
#
loop_
_entity.id
_entity.type
_entity.pdbx_description
1 polymer ?
#
loop_
_entity_poly.entity_id
_entity_poly.type
_entity_poly.pdbx_seq_one_letter_code
_entity_poly.pdbx_strand_id
1 'polypeptide(L)'
;MEFPTDQEIWRKDELVAPMSPKDSFVVQDTKTLADFGLTIRSDIEVDFKLQIPAGYCAPERMPGINPTFASDMWSYVCIFAELYLKWPLFGTGVFGGGLRSIVGFLMRVLGPVPLAWNGSYEGGDDPDESLYDQSRIPELGMSLESRVM
;
A
#
# COMPACT_ATOMS: atom_id res chain seq x y z
N MET A 1 -8.24 -42.23 -10.07
CA MET A 1 -8.31 -40.96 -10.83
C MET A 1 -6.92 -40.38 -10.74
N GLU A 2 -6.11 -40.60 -11.78
CA GLU A 2 -4.74 -40.12 -11.82
C GLU A 2 -4.75 -38.62 -12.10
N PHE A 3 -4.04 -37.85 -11.27
CA PHE A 3 -3.83 -36.43 -11.51
C PHE A 3 -2.91 -36.30 -12.72
N PRO A 4 -3.18 -35.37 -13.65
CA PRO A 4 -2.28 -35.16 -14.78
C PRO A 4 -0.94 -34.65 -14.25
N THR A 5 0.04 -35.54 -14.24
CA THR A 5 1.46 -35.21 -14.19
C THR A 5 1.86 -34.60 -15.53
N ASP A 6 2.68 -33.55 -15.48
CA ASP A 6 3.29 -32.83 -16.60
C ASP A 6 2.46 -31.71 -17.24
N GLN A 7 2.14 -30.67 -16.46
CA GLN A 7 2.42 -29.32 -16.98
C GLN A 7 3.86 -28.98 -16.59
N GLU A 8 4.76 -28.92 -17.55
CA GLU A 8 6.09 -28.33 -17.36
C GLU A 8 5.90 -26.90 -16.84
N ILE A 9 6.06 -26.72 -15.54
CA ILE A 9 6.15 -25.39 -14.94
C ILE A 9 7.46 -24.82 -15.46
N TRP A 10 7.36 -23.88 -16.41
CA TRP A 10 8.49 -23.39 -17.21
C TRP A 10 9.63 -22.78 -16.36
N ARG A 11 9.38 -22.49 -15.08
CA ARG A 11 10.39 -22.32 -14.03
C ARG A 11 9.87 -22.84 -12.69
N LYS A 12 10.79 -23.36 -11.87
CA LYS A 12 10.57 -23.66 -10.46
C LYS A 12 10.13 -22.38 -9.73
N ASP A 13 9.14 -22.46 -8.84
CA ASP A 13 8.67 -21.30 -8.08
C ASP A 13 9.84 -20.67 -7.29
N GLU A 14 10.34 -19.55 -7.78
CA GLU A 14 11.34 -18.74 -7.10
C GLU A 14 10.61 -17.66 -6.30
N LEU A 15 10.90 -17.59 -5.00
CA LEU A 15 10.43 -16.49 -4.17
C LEU A 15 11.10 -15.20 -4.66
N VAL A 16 10.37 -14.40 -5.44
CA VAL A 16 10.83 -13.10 -5.90
C VAL A 16 10.62 -12.10 -4.77
N ALA A 17 11.72 -11.55 -4.25
CA ALA A 17 11.64 -10.47 -3.28
C ALA A 17 10.96 -9.24 -3.91
N PRO A 18 10.20 -8.45 -3.14
CA PRO A 18 9.62 -7.20 -3.64
C PRO A 18 10.70 -6.33 -4.28
N MET A 19 10.37 -5.74 -5.43
CA MET A 19 11.31 -4.85 -6.12
C MET A 19 11.55 -3.60 -5.27
N SER A 20 12.82 -3.30 -4.99
CA SER A 20 13.20 -2.02 -4.38
C SER A 20 13.54 -0.99 -5.46
N PRO A 21 13.09 0.27 -5.31
CA PRO A 21 13.52 1.35 -6.20
C PRO A 21 15.05 1.50 -6.17
N LYS A 22 15.68 1.58 -7.34
CA LYS A 22 17.13 1.79 -7.51
C LYS A 22 17.37 3.02 -8.38
N ASP A 23 18.44 3.77 -8.11
CA ASP A 23 18.78 4.96 -8.90
C ASP A 23 18.99 4.64 -10.39
N SER A 24 19.47 3.44 -10.73
CA SER A 24 19.57 2.96 -12.11
C SER A 24 18.23 2.91 -12.83
N PHE A 25 17.13 2.69 -12.11
CA PHE A 25 15.78 2.77 -12.64
C PHE A 25 15.34 4.20 -12.87
N VAL A 26 16.04 5.23 -12.40
CA VAL A 26 15.72 6.64 -12.70
C VAL A 26 16.49 7.12 -13.94
N VAL A 27 17.67 6.56 -14.21
CA VAL A 27 18.60 7.00 -15.28
C VAL A 27 18.19 6.60 -16.72
N GLN A 28 17.30 5.62 -16.92
CA GLN A 28 16.82 5.25 -18.27
C GLN A 28 15.81 6.24 -18.88
N ASP A 29 15.84 6.46 -20.19
CA ASP A 29 14.92 7.39 -20.89
C ASP A 29 13.43 6.98 -20.83
N THR A 30 13.14 5.70 -20.59
CA THR A 30 11.77 5.17 -20.50
C THR A 30 11.59 4.31 -19.24
N LYS A 31 10.47 4.48 -18.54
CA LYS A 31 10.04 3.63 -17.42
C LYS A 31 8.81 2.85 -17.84
N THR A 32 8.75 1.58 -17.47
CA THR A 32 7.62 0.70 -17.79
C THR A 32 7.11 0.08 -16.50
N LEU A 33 5.79 0.08 -16.32
CA LEU A 33 5.14 -0.68 -15.24
C LEU A 33 5.24 -2.18 -15.55
N ALA A 34 5.47 -2.97 -14.51
CA ALA A 34 5.59 -4.42 -14.59
C ALA A 34 4.80 -5.06 -13.45
N ASP A 35 4.80 -6.40 -13.42
CA ASP A 35 4.11 -7.20 -12.40
C ASP A 35 2.59 -6.96 -12.33
N PHE A 36 1.90 -7.38 -13.39
CA PHE A 36 0.46 -7.26 -13.51
C PHE A 36 -0.30 -8.39 -12.76
N GLY A 37 0.38 -9.19 -11.92
CA GLY A 37 -0.21 -10.38 -11.29
C GLY A 37 -1.37 -10.08 -10.33
N LEU A 38 -1.42 -8.87 -9.78
CA LEU A 38 -2.50 -8.38 -8.92
C LEU A 38 -3.45 -7.40 -9.63
N THR A 39 -3.24 -7.15 -10.92
CA THR A 39 -4.10 -6.22 -11.65
C THR A 39 -5.46 -6.84 -11.92
N ILE A 40 -6.48 -6.00 -11.85
CA ILE A 40 -7.85 -6.40 -12.09
C ILE A 40 -8.44 -5.53 -13.19
N ARG A 41 -9.55 -6.00 -13.77
CA ARG A 41 -10.40 -5.12 -14.57
C ARG A 41 -11.06 -4.10 -13.63
N SER A 42 -11.24 -2.87 -14.11
CA SER A 42 -12.00 -1.87 -13.36
C SER A 42 -13.40 -2.38 -13.05
N ASP A 43 -13.97 -1.90 -11.95
CA ASP A 43 -15.35 -2.18 -11.53
C ASP A 43 -15.64 -3.65 -11.19
N ILE A 44 -14.59 -4.46 -11.02
CA ILE A 44 -14.70 -5.82 -10.50
C ILE A 44 -14.48 -5.80 -8.98
N GLU A 45 -15.36 -6.50 -8.27
CA GLU A 45 -15.20 -6.75 -6.84
C GLU A 45 -14.06 -7.73 -6.60
N VAL A 46 -13.27 -7.45 -5.56
CA VAL A 46 -12.16 -8.32 -5.14
C VAL A 46 -12.39 -8.83 -3.74
N ASP A 47 -12.10 -10.11 -3.53
CA ASP A 47 -12.23 -10.77 -2.22
C ASP A 47 -11.27 -10.15 -1.19
N PHE A 48 -10.06 -9.79 -1.63
CA PHE A 48 -9.02 -9.19 -0.78
C PHE A 48 -8.75 -7.75 -1.19
N LYS A 49 -9.17 -6.81 -0.34
CA LYS A 49 -9.09 -5.37 -0.62
C LYS A 49 -7.84 -4.73 -0.03
N LEU A 50 -7.35 -5.24 1.09
CA LEU A 50 -6.06 -4.81 1.62
C LEU A 50 -4.93 -5.47 0.84
N GLN A 51 -4.01 -4.65 0.33
CA GLN A 51 -2.90 -5.11 -0.49
C GLN A 51 -1.55 -4.79 0.14
N ILE A 52 -0.58 -5.66 -0.17
CA ILE A 52 0.84 -5.46 0.11
C ILE A 52 1.55 -5.03 -1.19
N PRO A 53 2.56 -4.14 -1.11
CA PRO A 53 3.16 -3.61 0.11
C PRO A 53 2.27 -2.52 0.72
N ALA A 54 1.92 -2.69 2.01
CA ALA A 54 0.86 -1.93 2.66
C ALA A 54 1.13 -0.42 2.75
N GLY A 55 2.39 -0.01 2.65
CA GLY A 55 2.77 1.40 2.59
C GLY A 55 2.37 2.15 1.33
N TYR A 56 2.03 1.43 0.26
CA TYR A 56 1.52 2.02 -0.98
C TYR A 56 0.02 1.73 -1.16
N CYS A 57 -0.61 1.03 -0.21
CA CYS A 57 -2.04 0.73 -0.26
C CYS A 57 -2.84 1.99 0.09
N ALA A 58 -3.79 2.32 -0.76
CA ALA A 58 -4.63 3.50 -0.56
C ALA A 58 -5.54 3.35 0.68
N PRO A 59 -5.78 4.41 1.45
CA PRO A 59 -6.50 4.32 2.72
C PRO A 59 -7.97 3.93 2.58
N GLU A 60 -8.61 4.24 1.45
CA GLU A 60 -9.99 3.79 1.17
C GLU A 60 -10.12 2.26 1.10
N ARG A 61 -9.02 1.53 0.91
CA ARG A 61 -9.00 0.07 0.92
C ARG A 61 -9.20 -0.50 2.33
N MET A 62 -8.92 0.29 3.38
CA MET A 62 -9.05 -0.10 4.80
C MET A 62 -10.50 -0.40 5.23
N PRO A 63 -11.49 0.45 4.91
CA PRO A 63 -12.90 0.15 5.17
C PRO A 63 -13.51 -0.90 4.21
N GLY A 64 -12.68 -1.60 3.43
CA GLY A 64 -13.16 -2.59 2.49
C GLY A 64 -13.78 -2.02 1.22
N ILE A 65 -13.26 -0.92 0.69
CA ILE A 65 -13.70 -0.39 -0.62
C ILE A 65 -12.87 -1.04 -1.74
N ASN A 66 -13.53 -1.36 -2.86
CA ASN A 66 -12.89 -1.91 -4.05
C ASN A 66 -11.84 -0.94 -4.62
N PRO A 67 -10.77 -1.45 -5.25
CA PRO A 67 -9.72 -0.58 -5.77
C PRO A 67 -10.28 0.18 -6.97
N THR A 68 -9.85 1.41 -7.11
CA THR A 68 -10.22 2.28 -8.24
C THR A 68 -8.97 2.90 -8.84
N PHE A 69 -9.13 3.64 -9.94
CA PHE A 69 -8.04 4.45 -10.48
C PHE A 69 -7.47 5.44 -9.45
N ALA A 70 -8.27 5.89 -8.47
CA ALA A 70 -7.76 6.74 -7.39
C ALA A 70 -6.78 5.99 -6.47
N SER A 71 -7.00 4.69 -6.28
CA SER A 71 -6.09 3.83 -5.53
C SER A 71 -4.75 3.68 -6.25
N ASP A 72 -4.75 3.55 -7.57
CA ASP A 72 -3.51 3.54 -8.38
C ASP A 72 -2.77 4.88 -8.30
N MET A 73 -3.51 6.00 -8.34
CA MET A 73 -2.92 7.33 -8.19
C MET A 73 -2.27 7.52 -6.81
N TRP A 74 -2.87 6.98 -5.75
CA TRP A 74 -2.27 6.99 -4.41
C TRP A 74 -0.92 6.27 -4.40
N SER A 75 -0.89 5.02 -4.91
CA SER A 75 0.33 4.22 -4.97
C SER A 75 1.41 4.92 -5.83
N TYR A 76 1.02 5.49 -6.97
CA TYR A 76 1.92 6.25 -7.85
C TYR A 76 2.54 7.45 -7.13
N VAL A 77 1.75 8.24 -6.40
CA VAL A 77 2.26 9.39 -5.63
C VAL A 77 3.22 8.94 -4.53
N CYS A 78 2.92 7.85 -3.83
CA CYS A 78 3.81 7.29 -2.82
C CYS A 78 5.16 6.85 -3.42
N ILE A 79 5.15 6.18 -4.58
CA ILE A 79 6.36 5.79 -5.32
C ILE A 79 7.14 7.02 -5.76
N PHE A 80 6.47 8.02 -6.34
CA PHE A 80 7.11 9.24 -6.81
C PHE A 80 7.76 10.01 -5.66
N ALA A 81 7.06 10.16 -4.54
CA ALA A 81 7.59 10.79 -3.33
C ALA A 81 8.80 10.05 -2.80
N GLU A 82 8.78 8.72 -2.77
CA GLU A 82 9.93 7.91 -2.34
C GLU A 82 11.13 8.05 -3.28
N LEU A 83 10.91 8.08 -4.60
CA LEU A 83 11.99 8.30 -5.56
C LEU A 83 12.65 9.68 -5.40
N TYR A 84 11.84 10.70 -5.06
CA TYR A 84 12.30 12.06 -4.82
C TYR A 84 13.04 12.20 -3.47
N LEU A 85 12.44 11.71 -2.38
CA LEU A 85 12.94 11.83 -1.01
C LEU A 85 14.01 10.78 -0.64
N LYS A 86 14.15 9.72 -1.45
CA LYS A 86 15.01 8.55 -1.19
C LYS A 86 14.60 7.74 0.06
N TRP A 87 13.37 7.93 0.55
CA TRP A 87 12.79 7.18 1.66
C TRP A 87 11.27 7.06 1.53
N PRO A 88 10.64 5.94 1.95
CA PRO A 88 9.20 5.74 1.81
C PRO A 88 8.34 6.77 2.54
N LEU A 89 7.25 7.18 1.88
CA LEU A 89 6.30 8.17 2.40
C LEU A 89 5.44 7.61 3.55
N PHE A 90 4.96 6.38 3.42
CA PHE A 90 4.17 5.70 4.44
C PHE A 90 4.69 4.27 4.63
N GLY A 91 5.82 4.09 5.31
CA GLY A 91 6.36 2.75 5.51
C GLY A 91 7.45 2.73 6.57
N THR A 92 7.59 1.60 7.24
CA THR A 92 8.62 1.38 8.28
C THR A 92 10.02 1.11 7.70
N GLY A 93 10.24 1.36 6.40
CA GLY A 93 11.47 0.98 5.71
C GLY A 93 11.69 -0.53 5.72
N VAL A 94 12.96 -0.96 5.80
CA VAL A 94 13.42 -2.35 5.71
C VAL A 94 12.87 -3.26 6.85
N PHE A 95 12.31 -2.67 7.90
CA PHE A 95 11.75 -3.42 9.03
C PHE A 95 10.24 -3.55 8.86
N GLY A 96 9.80 -4.70 8.35
CA GLY A 96 8.40 -5.04 8.17
C GLY A 96 7.57 -4.81 9.43
N GLY A 97 6.73 -3.77 9.39
CA GLY A 97 5.63 -3.59 10.32
C GLY A 97 4.38 -4.24 9.74
N GLY A 98 3.58 -4.90 10.58
CA GLY A 98 2.26 -5.39 10.18
C GLY A 98 1.33 -4.26 9.75
N LEU A 99 0.20 -4.62 9.10
CA LEU A 99 -0.78 -3.68 8.55
C LEU A 99 -1.21 -2.60 9.57
N ARG A 100 -1.41 -2.99 10.83
CA ARG A 100 -1.74 -2.10 11.95
C ARG A 100 -0.72 -0.97 12.17
N SER A 101 0.57 -1.28 12.09
CA SER A 101 1.63 -0.28 12.25
C SER A 101 1.59 0.75 11.12
N ILE A 102 1.22 0.31 9.91
CA ILE A 102 1.12 1.18 8.75
C ILE A 102 -0.12 2.06 8.82
N VAL A 103 -1.28 1.51 9.20
CA VAL A 103 -2.50 2.30 9.42
C VAL A 103 -2.27 3.39 10.47
N GLY A 104 -1.70 3.02 11.62
CA GLY A 104 -1.35 3.99 12.66
C GLY A 104 -0.35 5.05 12.18
N PHE A 105 0.64 4.66 11.39
CA PHE A 105 1.59 5.60 10.79
C PHE A 105 0.92 6.56 9.81
N LEU A 106 0.05 6.04 8.94
CA LEU A 106 -0.68 6.81 7.94
C LEU A 106 -1.56 7.87 8.63
N MET A 107 -2.20 7.54 9.75
CA MET A 107 -2.96 8.51 10.55
C MET A 107 -2.10 9.54 11.29
N ARG A 108 -0.87 9.19 11.69
CA ARG A 108 0.06 10.17 12.27
C ARG A 108 0.49 11.22 11.26
N VAL A 109 0.60 10.84 9.98
CA VAL A 109 1.04 11.73 8.90
C VAL A 109 -0.12 12.54 8.31
N LEU A 110 -1.28 11.89 8.07
CA LEU A 110 -2.43 12.51 7.40
C LEU A 110 -3.47 13.10 8.35
N GLY A 111 -3.50 12.66 9.61
CA GLY A 111 -4.59 12.96 10.54
C GLY A 111 -5.64 11.84 10.59
N PRO A 112 -6.81 12.09 11.19
CA PRO A 112 -7.82 11.06 11.44
C PRO A 112 -8.50 10.61 10.15
N VAL A 113 -8.95 9.34 10.12
CA VAL A 113 -9.78 8.84 9.02
C VAL A 113 -11.17 9.48 9.07
N PRO A 114 -11.90 9.53 7.94
CA PRO A 114 -13.30 9.92 7.93
C PRO A 114 -14.15 9.10 8.92
N LEU A 115 -15.01 9.78 9.69
CA LEU A 115 -15.98 9.14 10.60
C LEU A 115 -16.89 8.13 9.90
N ALA A 116 -17.16 8.33 8.61
CA ALA A 116 -17.97 7.43 7.79
C ALA A 116 -17.36 6.01 7.68
N TRP A 117 -16.07 5.86 8.00
CA TRP A 117 -15.37 4.57 7.96
C TRP A 117 -15.40 3.85 9.31
N ASN A 118 -16.05 4.42 10.34
CA ASN A 118 -16.14 3.80 11.66
C ASN A 118 -16.92 2.47 11.61
N GLY A 119 -16.32 1.42 12.17
CA GLY A 119 -16.90 0.07 12.17
C GLY A 119 -16.81 -0.69 10.85
N SER A 120 -16.17 -0.12 9.81
CA SER A 120 -15.98 -0.77 8.50
C SER A 120 -14.57 -1.32 8.26
N TYR A 121 -13.68 -1.22 9.26
CA TYR A 121 -12.27 -1.63 9.13
C TYR A 121 -12.14 -3.15 8.87
N GLU A 122 -11.55 -3.53 7.73
CA GLU A 122 -11.36 -4.93 7.30
C GLU A 122 -9.92 -5.45 7.57
N GLY A 123 -9.16 -4.84 8.49
CA GLY A 123 -7.74 -5.15 8.72
C GLY A 123 -7.42 -6.38 9.58
N GLY A 124 -8.42 -7.15 10.00
CA GLY A 124 -8.24 -8.39 10.77
C GLY A 124 -7.84 -8.23 12.25
N ASP A 125 -7.53 -7.01 12.68
CA ASP A 125 -7.25 -6.63 14.07
C ASP A 125 -8.40 -5.78 14.66
N ASP A 126 -8.49 -5.71 15.99
CA ASP A 126 -9.46 -4.84 16.67
C ASP A 126 -9.30 -3.37 16.21
N PRO A 127 -10.38 -2.71 15.79
CA PRO A 127 -10.33 -1.33 15.33
C PRO A 127 -9.97 -0.40 16.49
N ASP A 128 -8.89 0.35 16.33
CA ASP A 128 -8.49 1.38 17.30
C ASP A 128 -9.43 2.59 17.14
N GLU A 129 -10.31 2.79 18.12
CA GLU A 129 -11.29 3.89 18.11
C GLU A 129 -10.63 5.28 17.98
N SER A 130 -9.35 5.41 18.39
CA SER A 130 -8.60 6.66 18.26
C SER A 130 -8.27 7.05 16.80
N LEU A 131 -8.50 6.15 15.83
CA LEU A 131 -8.37 6.46 14.40
C LEU A 131 -9.46 7.44 13.93
N TYR A 132 -10.63 7.42 14.56
CA TYR A 132 -11.81 8.18 14.15
C TYR A 132 -11.96 9.52 14.89
N ASP A 133 -11.11 9.79 15.88
CA ASP A 133 -11.14 11.03 16.65
C ASP A 133 -10.77 12.23 15.78
N GLN A 134 -11.78 13.01 15.38
CA GLN A 134 -11.61 14.18 14.52
C GLN A 134 -10.88 15.34 15.21
N SER A 135 -10.67 15.28 16.54
CA SER A 135 -9.85 16.25 17.26
C SER A 135 -8.35 15.95 17.13
N ARG A 136 -7.99 14.79 16.57
CA ARG A 136 -6.61 14.38 16.35
C ARG A 136 -5.94 15.27 15.30
N ILE A 137 -4.79 15.80 15.66
CA ILE A 137 -3.91 16.56 14.77
C ILE A 137 -2.76 15.64 14.34
N PRO A 138 -2.26 15.71 13.09
CA PRO A 138 -1.04 15.02 12.70
C PRO A 138 0.09 15.30 13.71
N GLU A 139 0.90 14.28 14.02
CA GLU A 139 1.98 14.43 15.00
C GLU A 139 2.98 15.48 14.54
N LEU A 140 3.38 16.39 15.44
CA LEU A 140 4.32 17.46 15.14
C LEU A 140 5.67 16.87 14.69
N GLY A 141 6.13 17.20 13.49
CA GLY A 141 7.34 16.62 12.88
C GLY A 141 7.13 15.33 12.09
N MET A 142 5.92 14.76 12.12
CA MET A 142 5.51 13.61 11.29
C MET A 142 4.46 13.97 10.24
N SER A 143 3.97 15.22 10.23
CA SER A 143 3.06 15.71 9.21
C SER A 143 3.60 15.51 7.79
N LEU A 144 2.71 15.45 6.80
CA LEU A 144 3.11 15.33 5.40
C LEU A 144 4.09 16.43 4.98
N GLU A 145 3.86 17.68 5.42
CA GLU A 145 4.74 18.81 5.15
C GLU A 145 6.14 18.59 5.71
N SER A 146 6.24 18.11 6.95
CA SER A 146 7.51 17.80 7.62
C SER A 146 8.29 16.63 6.99
N ARG A 147 7.64 15.79 6.17
CA ARG A 147 8.31 14.68 5.48
C ARG A 147 8.79 15.05 4.08
N VAL A 148 8.28 16.15 3.52
CA VAL A 148 8.59 16.59 2.15
C VAL A 148 9.56 17.79 2.14
N MET A 149 9.64 18.56 3.24
CA MET A 149 10.53 19.72 3.41
C MET A 149 11.60 19.46 4.48
#